data_AF-A0A1Q5H0C9-F1
#
_entry.id   AF-A0A1Q5H0C9-F1
#
_cell.length_a   1.000
_cell.length_b   1.000
_cell.length_c   1.000
_cell.angle_alpha   90.00
_cell.angle_beta   90.00
_cell.angle_gamma   90.00
#
_symmetry.space_group_name_H-M   'P 1'
#
loop_
_entity.id
_entity.type
_entity.pdbx_description
1 polymer ?
#
loop_
_entity_poly.entity_id
_entity_poly.type
_entity_poly.pdbx_seq_one_letter_code
_entity_poly.pdbx_strand_id
1 'polypeptide(L)'
;MTTNFDTALHQFLAEPSRAQQILTAVASALRSEDPFEPLTLDMVNDYLRGAALVITDGLPDIVADETIRHAARALPSIFERETADAYALRLLQIARSV
;
A
#
# COMPACT_ATOMS: atom_id res chain seq x y z
N MET A 1 25.05 13.27 -22.73
CA MET A 1 23.83 14.11 -22.72
C MET A 1 22.67 13.16 -22.49
N THR A 2 22.15 13.09 -21.27
CA THR A 2 20.92 12.35 -20.97
C THR A 2 19.77 13.08 -21.65
N THR A 3 18.99 12.37 -22.45
CA THR A 3 17.90 12.98 -23.22
C THR A 3 16.72 13.30 -22.29
N ASN A 4 15.86 14.25 -22.66
CA ASN A 4 14.64 14.57 -21.87
C ASN A 4 13.75 13.33 -21.64
N PHE A 5 13.82 12.35 -22.56
CA PHE A 5 13.15 11.06 -22.42
C PHE A 5 13.72 10.23 -21.27
N ASP A 6 15.06 10.14 -21.15
CA ASP A 6 15.71 9.41 -20.06
C ASP A 6 15.35 10.01 -18.69
N THR A 7 15.28 11.34 -18.59
CA THR A 7 14.87 12.04 -17.36
C THR A 7 13.40 11.75 -17.03
N ALA A 8 12.50 11.80 -18.01
CA ALA A 8 11.08 11.49 -17.81
C ALA A 8 10.85 10.03 -17.44
N LEU A 9 11.58 9.11 -18.07
CA LEU A 9 11.54 7.68 -17.74
C LEU A 9 12.09 7.43 -16.33
N HIS A 10 13.19 8.07 -15.95
CA HIS A 10 13.71 7.98 -14.58
C HIS A 10 12.73 8.54 -13.56
N GLN A 11 12.04 9.65 -13.85
CA GLN A 11 10.99 10.18 -12.97
C GLN A 11 9.80 9.22 -12.86
N PHE A 12 9.33 8.68 -13.98
CA PHE A 12 8.21 7.73 -14.01
C PHE A 12 8.54 6.43 -13.26
N LEU A 13 9.78 5.95 -13.36
CA LEU A 13 10.25 4.75 -12.64
C LEU A 13 10.60 5.02 -11.17
N ALA A 14 10.83 6.28 -10.79
CA ALA A 14 11.12 6.67 -9.41
C ALA A 14 9.85 7.04 -8.61
N GLU A 15 8.75 7.33 -9.30
CA GLU A 15 7.48 7.65 -8.65
C GLU A 15 6.84 6.38 -8.08
N PRO A 16 6.46 6.38 -6.78
CA PRO A 16 5.87 5.20 -6.16
C PRO A 16 4.55 4.85 -6.86
N SER A 17 4.40 3.57 -7.21
CA SER A 17 3.17 3.09 -7.85
C SER A 17 1.96 3.35 -6.95
N ARG A 18 0.76 3.53 -7.51
CA ARG A 18 -0.44 3.73 -6.69
C ARG A 18 -0.69 2.56 -5.73
N ALA A 19 -0.35 1.34 -6.13
CA ALA A 19 -0.40 0.17 -5.25
C ALA A 19 0.61 0.30 -4.10
N GLN A 20 1.85 0.71 -4.37
CA GLN A 20 2.83 1.04 -3.33
C GLN A 20 2.32 2.14 -2.39
N GLN A 21 1.67 3.17 -2.91
CA GLN A 21 1.08 4.25 -2.11
C GLN A 21 -0.03 3.72 -1.17
N ILE A 22 -0.91 2.83 -1.67
CA ILE A 22 -1.96 2.19 -0.85
C ILE A 22 -1.32 1.38 0.29
N LEU A 23 -0.36 0.51 -0.02
CA LEU A 23 0.31 -0.31 0.99
C LEU A 23 1.03 0.54 2.04
N THR A 24 1.66 1.63 1.60
CA THR A 24 2.34 2.58 2.50
C THR A 24 1.34 3.33 3.41
N ALA A 25 0.20 3.74 2.86
CA ALA A 25 -0.87 4.40 3.62
C ALA A 25 -1.48 3.46 4.67
N VAL A 26 -1.77 2.21 4.30
CA VAL A 26 -2.24 1.17 5.22
C VAL A 26 -1.22 0.95 6.34
N ALA A 27 0.07 0.81 6.01
CA ALA A 27 1.11 0.65 7.02
C ALA A 27 1.15 1.84 7.97
N SER A 28 1.05 3.07 7.45
CA SER A 28 1.03 4.27 8.29
C SER A 28 -0.17 4.30 9.24
N ALA A 29 -1.35 3.88 8.78
CA ALA A 29 -2.55 3.86 9.60
C ALA A 29 -2.47 2.78 10.69
N LEU A 30 -2.01 1.58 10.36
CA LEU A 30 -1.79 0.50 11.33
C LEU A 30 -0.81 0.87 12.44
N ARG A 31 0.18 1.72 12.19
CA ARG A 31 1.12 2.19 13.22
C ARG A 31 0.50 3.15 14.23
N SER A 32 -0.71 3.64 13.98
CA SER A 32 -1.46 4.47 14.94
C SER A 32 -2.41 3.66 15.84
N GLU A 33 -2.50 2.35 15.63
CA GLU A 33 -3.32 1.44 16.42
C GLU A 33 -2.70 1.12 17.78
N ASP A 34 -3.53 0.59 18.69
CA ASP A 34 -3.07 0.13 20.00
C ASP A 34 -2.02 -0.99 19.83
N PRO A 35 -0.78 -0.82 20.34
CA PRO A 35 0.28 -1.81 20.21
C PRO A 35 0.03 -3.10 21.01
N PHE A 36 -0.93 -3.12 21.93
CA PHE A 36 -1.26 -4.27 22.77
C PHE A 36 -2.39 -5.12 22.21
N GLU A 37 -3.12 -4.61 21.22
CA GLU A 37 -4.20 -5.36 20.56
C GLU A 37 -3.66 -6.18 19.39
N PRO A 38 -4.05 -7.46 19.26
CA PRO A 38 -3.72 -8.26 18.08
C PRO A 38 -4.34 -7.66 16.82
N LEU A 39 -3.58 -7.66 15.73
CA LEU A 39 -4.09 -7.29 14.43
C LEU A 39 -5.19 -8.26 13.99
N THR A 40 -6.27 -7.71 13.43
CA THR A 40 -7.34 -8.50 12.82
C THR A 40 -7.39 -8.29 11.31
N LEU A 41 -7.97 -9.26 10.61
CA LEU A 41 -8.19 -9.17 9.16
C LEU A 41 -9.14 -8.02 8.81
N ASP A 42 -10.15 -7.78 9.65
CA ASP A 42 -11.12 -6.71 9.42
C ASP A 42 -10.45 -5.34 9.49
N MET A 43 -9.54 -5.11 10.44
CA MET A 43 -8.74 -3.87 10.51
C MET A 43 -7.94 -3.66 9.22
N VAL A 44 -7.23 -4.69 8.72
CA VAL A 44 -6.46 -4.58 7.47
C VAL A 44 -7.39 -4.25 6.29
N ASN A 45 -8.55 -4.90 6.21
CA ASN A 45 -9.52 -4.67 5.13
C ASN A 45 -10.11 -3.25 5.17
N ASP A 46 -10.41 -2.74 6.36
CA ASP A 46 -10.96 -1.39 6.53
C ASP A 46 -9.92 -0.33 6.14
N TYR A 47 -8.67 -0.50 6.57
CA TYR A 47 -7.58 0.40 6.14
C TYR A 47 -7.29 0.31 4.66
N LEU A 48 -7.29 -0.89 4.08
CA LEU A 48 -7.12 -1.08 2.64
C LEU A 48 -8.22 -0.35 1.87
N ARG A 49 -9.48 -0.49 2.29
CA ARG A 49 -10.63 0.18 1.67
C ARG A 49 -10.52 1.70 1.76
N GLY A 50 -10.17 2.22 2.94
CA GLY A 50 -9.99 3.66 3.16
C GLY A 50 -8.87 4.24 2.30
N ALA A 51 -7.69 3.59 2.31
CA ALA A 51 -6.56 4.01 1.51
C ALA A 51 -6.85 3.94 0.01
N ALA A 52 -7.48 2.86 -0.45
CA ALA A 52 -7.91 2.68 -1.83
C ALA A 52 -8.81 3.83 -2.28
N LEU A 53 -9.89 4.11 -1.55
CA LEU A 53 -10.84 5.18 -1.89
C LEU A 53 -10.16 6.53 -2.09
N VAL A 54 -9.23 6.89 -1.21
CA VAL A 54 -8.51 8.17 -1.27
C VAL A 54 -7.53 8.21 -2.44
N ILE A 55 -6.78 7.13 -2.67
CA ILE A 55 -5.68 7.11 -3.65
C ILE A 55 -6.19 6.91 -5.08
N THR A 56 -7.32 6.22 -5.24
CA THR A 56 -7.94 6.02 -6.55
C THR A 56 -8.99 7.08 -6.90
N ASP A 57 -9.15 8.11 -6.08
CA ASP A 57 -10.11 9.19 -6.33
C ASP A 57 -9.84 9.86 -7.70
N GLY A 58 -10.92 10.11 -8.44
CA GLY A 58 -10.87 10.69 -9.78
C GLY A 58 -10.32 9.78 -10.89
N LEU A 59 -9.98 8.51 -10.60
CA LEU A 59 -9.57 7.55 -11.63
C LEU A 59 -10.78 6.86 -12.29
N PRO A 60 -10.63 6.39 -13.54
CA PRO A 60 -11.61 5.47 -14.13
C PRO A 60 -11.73 4.18 -13.30
N ASP A 61 -12.96 3.66 -13.15
CA ASP A 61 -13.25 2.49 -12.32
C ASP A 61 -12.33 1.30 -12.58
N ILE A 62 -12.05 0.99 -13.86
CA ILE A 62 -11.19 -0.13 -14.26
C ILE A 62 -9.76 0.04 -13.73
N VAL A 63 -9.26 1.28 -13.71
CA VAL A 63 -7.91 1.61 -13.23
C VAL A 63 -7.87 1.54 -11.70
N ALA A 64 -8.91 2.05 -11.03
CA ALA A 64 -9.06 1.96 -9.59
C ALA A 64 -9.09 0.48 -9.15
N ASP A 65 -9.93 -0.32 -9.79
CA ASP A 65 -10.07 -1.76 -9.56
C ASP A 65 -8.76 -2.52 -9.70
N GLU A 66 -8.00 -2.27 -10.78
CA GLU A 66 -6.72 -2.95 -10.98
C GLU A 66 -5.68 -2.52 -9.95
N THR A 67 -5.67 -1.24 -9.59
CA THR A 67 -4.80 -0.71 -8.54
C THR A 67 -5.08 -1.38 -7.20
N ILE A 68 -6.36 -1.53 -6.84
CA ILE A 68 -6.80 -2.19 -5.60
C ILE A 68 -6.45 -3.67 -5.63
N ARG A 69 -6.71 -4.37 -6.75
CA ARG A 69 -6.35 -5.79 -6.91
C ARG A 69 -4.84 -6.01 -6.79
N HIS A 70 -4.03 -5.12 -7.37
CA HIS A 70 -2.59 -5.22 -7.30
C HIS A 70 -2.09 -5.04 -5.85
N ALA A 71 -2.59 -4.04 -5.13
CA ALA A 71 -2.29 -3.85 -3.72
C ALA A 71 -2.75 -5.05 -2.86
N ALA A 72 -3.97 -5.53 -3.05
CA ALA A 72 -4.53 -6.66 -2.30
C ALA A 72 -3.71 -7.95 -2.49
N ARG A 73 -3.21 -8.21 -3.70
CA ARG A 73 -2.35 -9.38 -4.00
C ARG A 73 -0.99 -9.30 -3.32
N ALA A 74 -0.52 -8.10 -3.01
CA ALA A 74 0.75 -7.89 -2.33
C ALA A 74 0.63 -7.96 -0.79
N LEU A 75 -0.59 -8.09 -0.24
CA LEU A 75 -0.75 -8.16 1.21
C LEU A 75 -0.10 -9.44 1.79
N PRO A 76 0.75 -9.31 2.82
CA PRO A 76 1.27 -10.47 3.52
C PRO A 76 0.19 -11.15 4.36
N SER A 77 0.34 -12.45 4.58
CA SER A 77 -0.46 -13.19 5.57
C SER A 77 -0.19 -12.66 6.99
N ILE A 78 -1.28 -12.57 7.77
CA ILE A 78 -1.24 -12.24 9.20
C ILE A 78 -0.79 -13.46 9.99
N PHE A 79 0.18 -13.29 10.89
CA PHE A 79 0.63 -14.34 11.80
C PHE A 79 -0.18 -14.36 13.11
N GLU A 80 -0.15 -15.49 13.82
CA GLU A 80 -0.84 -15.62 15.10
C GLU A 80 -0.33 -14.57 16.10
N ARG A 81 -1.25 -13.77 16.65
CA ARG A 81 -0.98 -12.67 17.60
C ARG A 81 0.00 -11.61 17.07
N GLU A 82 0.09 -11.46 15.75
CA GLU A 82 0.85 -10.37 15.16
C GLU A 82 0.25 -9.01 15.56
N THR A 83 1.11 -8.07 15.95
CA THR A 83 0.68 -6.71 16.27
C THR A 83 0.58 -5.86 15.01
N ALA A 84 -0.21 -4.78 15.07
CA ALA A 84 -0.37 -3.88 13.93
C ALA A 84 0.96 -3.26 13.45
N ASP A 85 1.86 -2.86 14.36
CA ASP A 85 3.17 -2.30 14.00
C ASP A 85 4.09 -3.35 13.34
N ALA A 86 4.10 -4.60 13.83
CA ALA A 86 4.89 -5.67 13.24
C ALA A 86 4.45 -5.99 11.79
N TYR A 87 3.13 -6.05 11.56
CA TYR A 87 2.57 -6.21 10.22
C TYR A 87 2.87 -4.99 9.33
N ALA A 88 2.74 -3.77 9.86
CA ALA A 88 3.04 -2.55 9.13
C ALA A 88 4.49 -2.48 8.63
N LEU A 89 5.46 -2.94 9.43
CA LEU A 89 6.87 -3.02 9.01
C LEU A 89 7.06 -3.98 7.83
N ARG A 90 6.40 -5.14 7.84
CA ARG A 90 6.42 -6.09 6.72
C ARG A 90 5.75 -5.50 5.48
N LEU A 91 4.65 -4.79 5.67
CA LEU A 91 3.93 -4.13 4.59
C LEU A 91 4.79 -3.06 3.91
N LEU A 92 5.56 -2.27 4.68
CA LEU A 92 6.54 -1.30 4.14
C LEU A 92 7.70 -1.97 3.40
N GLN A 93 8.10 -3.18 3.81
CA GLN A 93 9.12 -3.94 3.09
C GLN A 93 8.60 -4.40 1.72
N ILE A 94 7.36 -4.91 1.67
CA ILE A 94 6.72 -5.36 0.43
C ILE A 94 6.41 -4.19 -0.50
N ALA A 95 5.94 -3.05 0.04
CA ALA A 95 5.61 -1.87 -0.74
C ALA A 95 6.80 -1.36 -1.59
N ARG A 96 8.05 -1.59 -1.17
CA ARG A 96 9.24 -1.23 -1.97
C ARG A 96 9.50 -2.12 -3.19
N SER A 97 8.79 -3.24 -3.29
CA SER A 97 8.89 -4.20 -4.40
C SER A 97 7.67 -4.18 -5.34
N VAL A 98 6.72 -3.29 -5.06
CA VAL A 98 5.47 -3.05 -5.81
C VAL A 98 5.58 -1.72 -6.54
#